data_AF-A0A9D4QUR7-F1
#
_entry.id   AF-A0A9D4QUR7-F1
#
_cell.length_a   1.000
_cell.length_b   1.000
_cell.length_c   1.000
_cell.angle_alpha   90.00
_cell.angle_beta   90.00
_cell.angle_gamma   90.00
#
_symmetry.space_group_name_H-M   'P 1'
#
loop_
_entity.id
_entity.type
_entity.pdbx_description
1 polymer ?
#
loop_
_entity_poly.entity_id
_entity_poly.type
_entity_poly.pdbx_seq_one_letter_code
_entity_poly.pdbx_strand_id
1 'polypeptide(L)'
;MTEIRENPFCERICHVFSEDGSGDMTFDDFLDMFSVFSEAAPRDIKCAYAFKIYDFDGDNYLSRHDLKETLKCLTRGELTDEEISFVVGKVLEEADLDDDNMLSYIEFEHVISRSSDFLNTFHIRI
;
A
#
# COMPACT_ATOMS: atom_id res chain seq x y z
N MET A 1 -0.64 -21.42 1.29
CA MET A 1 -0.94 -20.00 1.05
C MET A 1 -0.18 -19.59 -0.19
N THR A 2 -0.78 -19.84 -1.35
CA THR A 2 -0.17 -19.49 -2.64
C THR A 2 -0.50 -18.04 -2.97
N GLU A 3 -1.62 -17.55 -2.44
CA GLU A 3 -2.19 -16.21 -2.65
C GLU A 3 -1.32 -15.09 -2.09
N ILE A 4 -0.75 -15.26 -0.89
CA ILE A 4 0.22 -14.29 -0.33
C ILE A 4 1.53 -14.41 -1.10
N ARG A 5 1.99 -15.62 -1.41
CA ARG A 5 3.27 -15.83 -2.10
C ARG A 5 3.29 -15.34 -3.55
N GLU A 6 2.12 -15.17 -4.17
CA GLU A 6 1.96 -14.60 -5.51
C GLU A 6 1.76 -13.08 -5.50
N ASN A 7 1.51 -12.50 -4.32
CA ASN A 7 1.37 -11.07 -4.16
C ASN A 7 2.77 -10.42 -4.14
N PRO A 8 3.08 -9.50 -5.08
CA PRO A 8 4.37 -8.80 -5.09
C PRO A 8 4.63 -7.97 -3.82
N PHE A 9 3.59 -7.69 -3.02
CA PHE A 9 3.71 -7.01 -1.74
C PHE A 9 3.90 -7.96 -0.55
N CYS A 10 4.10 -9.26 -0.76
CA CYS A 10 4.13 -10.22 0.36
C CYS A 10 5.23 -9.95 1.38
N GLU A 11 6.45 -9.63 0.94
CA GLU A 11 7.53 -9.23 1.85
C GLU A 11 7.18 -7.96 2.61
N ARG A 12 6.49 -7.01 1.96
CA ARG A 12 6.10 -5.73 2.56
C ARG A 12 4.95 -5.89 3.56
N ILE A 13 3.95 -6.69 3.22
CA ILE A 13 2.87 -7.07 4.13
C ILE A 13 3.49 -7.77 5.34
N CYS A 14 4.38 -8.75 5.13
CA CYS A 14 5.06 -9.42 6.24
C CYS A 14 5.87 -8.45 7.11
N HIS A 15 6.57 -7.49 6.50
CA HIS A 15 7.36 -6.50 7.23
C HIS A 15 6.50 -5.49 8.00
N VAL A 16 5.32 -5.12 7.48
CA VAL A 16 4.38 -4.19 8.15
C VAL A 16 3.65 -4.87 9.30
N PHE A 17 3.36 -6.16 9.17
CA PHE A 17 2.70 -6.95 10.21
C PHE A 17 3.69 -7.57 11.21
N SER A 18 4.97 -7.73 10.85
CA SER A 18 5.98 -8.19 11.80
C SER A 18 6.25 -7.12 12.84
N GLU A 19 6.12 -7.49 14.12
CA GLU A 19 6.36 -6.59 15.26
C GLU A 19 7.82 -6.09 15.33
N ASP A 20 8.75 -6.84 14.72
CA ASP A 20 10.20 -6.57 14.74
C ASP A 20 10.77 -6.02 13.42
N GLY A 21 9.96 -5.92 12.37
CA GLY A 21 10.42 -5.52 11.03
C GLY A 21 11.43 -6.49 10.40
N SER A 22 11.60 -7.70 10.94
CA SER A 22 12.54 -8.69 10.41
C SER A 22 11.95 -9.50 9.25
N GLY A 23 10.62 -9.46 9.10
CA GLY A 23 9.86 -10.29 8.18
C GLY A 23 9.49 -11.68 8.74
N ASP A 24 9.95 -12.02 9.95
CA ASP A 24 9.52 -13.23 10.66
C ASP A 24 8.20 -12.98 11.39
N MET A 25 7.07 -13.33 10.74
CA MET A 25 5.75 -13.17 11.37
C MET A 25 5.49 -14.26 12.41
N THR A 26 5.11 -13.84 13.62
CA THR A 26 4.59 -14.73 14.66
C THR A 26 3.14 -15.12 14.39
N PHE A 27 2.63 -16.11 15.13
CA PHE A 27 1.23 -16.52 14.97
C PHE A 27 0.24 -15.40 15.34
N ASP A 28 0.60 -14.53 16.30
CA ASP A 28 -0.21 -13.38 16.67
C ASP A 28 -0.22 -12.32 15.53
N ASP A 29 0.92 -12.05 14.90
CA ASP A 29 1.01 -11.15 13.73
C ASP A 29 0.15 -11.67 12.56
N PHE A 30 0.13 -12.99 12.36
CA PHE A 30 -0.76 -13.62 11.39
C PHE A 30 -2.24 -13.38 11.72
N LEU A 31 -2.65 -13.52 12.97
CA LEU A 31 -4.03 -13.28 13.38
C LEU A 31 -4.44 -11.82 13.19
N ASP A 32 -3.57 -10.88 13.51
CA ASP A 32 -3.80 -9.45 13.27
C ASP A 32 -3.92 -9.16 11.78
N MET A 33 -3.06 -9.76 10.95
CA MET A 33 -3.15 -9.68 9.50
C MET A 33 -4.51 -10.16 8.99
N PHE A 34 -4.95 -11.36 9.39
CA PHE A 34 -6.26 -11.90 9.00
C PHE A 34 -7.43 -11.03 9.51
N SER A 35 -7.30 -10.45 10.70
CA SER A 35 -8.30 -9.55 11.28
C SER A 35 -8.45 -8.28 10.44
N VAL A 36 -7.35 -7.70 9.96
CA VAL A 36 -7.34 -6.51 9.09
C VAL A 36 -7.87 -6.81 7.70
N PHE A 37 -7.51 -7.96 7.10
CA PHE A 37 -8.00 -8.34 5.77
C PHE A 37 -9.45 -8.85 5.76
N SER A 38 -10.03 -9.16 6.92
CA SER A 38 -11.43 -9.57 7.04
C SER A 38 -12.39 -8.53 6.45
N GLU A 39 -13.47 -8.97 5.80
CA GLU A 39 -14.54 -8.09 5.32
C GLU A 39 -15.19 -7.27 6.45
N ALA A 40 -15.14 -7.78 7.68
CA ALA A 40 -15.69 -7.11 8.85
C ALA A 40 -14.80 -5.99 9.41
N ALA A 41 -13.56 -5.84 8.94
CA ALA A 41 -12.64 -4.83 9.47
C ALA A 41 -13.05 -3.41 9.02
N PRO A 42 -12.97 -2.40 9.92
CA PRO A 42 -13.21 -1.00 9.58
C PRO A 42 -12.35 -0.54 8.41
N ARG A 43 -12.93 0.28 7.53
CA ARG A 43 -12.20 0.84 6.39
C ARG A 43 -10.98 1.65 6.82
N ASP A 44 -11.09 2.38 7.93
CA ASP A 44 -10.02 3.23 8.46
C ASP A 44 -8.77 2.40 8.79
N ILE A 45 -8.96 1.21 9.37
CA ILE A 45 -7.88 0.27 9.67
C ILE A 45 -7.27 -0.25 8.37
N LYS A 46 -8.10 -0.68 7.41
CA LYS A 46 -7.61 -1.13 6.10
C LYS A 46 -6.81 -0.04 5.38
N CYS A 47 -7.28 1.20 5.45
CA CYS A 47 -6.63 2.36 4.84
C CYS A 47 -5.29 2.64 5.51
N ALA A 48 -5.22 2.59 6.85
CA ALA A 48 -3.99 2.76 7.60
C ALA A 48 -2.94 1.68 7.29
N TYR A 49 -3.36 0.41 7.21
CA TYR A 49 -2.44 -0.67 6.83
C TYR A 49 -2.04 -0.60 5.36
N ALA A 50 -2.95 -0.27 4.45
CA ALA A 50 -2.61 -0.05 3.04
C ALA A 50 -1.57 1.06 2.91
N PHE A 51 -1.76 2.19 3.61
CA PHE A 51 -0.80 3.28 3.65
C PHE A 51 0.58 2.83 4.13
N LYS A 52 0.64 2.08 5.26
CA LYS A 52 1.90 1.51 5.76
C LYS A 52 2.56 0.52 4.80
N ILE A 53 1.79 -0.23 4.01
CA ILE A 53 2.33 -1.14 2.99
C ILE A 53 2.93 -0.35 1.83
N TYR A 54 2.31 0.78 1.46
CA TYR A 54 2.81 1.65 0.40
C TYR A 54 4.01 2.51 0.83
N ASP A 55 4.10 2.83 2.11
CA ASP A 55 5.19 3.60 2.70
C ASP A 55 6.46 2.73 2.81
N PHE A 56 7.47 3.01 1.97
CA PHE A 56 8.71 2.23 1.95
C PHE A 56 9.73 2.69 2.99
N ASP A 57 9.76 3.97 3.33
CA ASP A 57 10.73 4.55 4.26
C ASP A 57 10.20 4.69 5.70
N GLY A 58 8.90 4.49 5.90
CA GLY A 58 8.23 4.50 7.20
C GLY A 58 8.04 5.91 7.78
N ASP A 59 8.11 6.95 6.96
CA ASP A 59 8.02 8.34 7.40
C ASP A 59 6.56 8.83 7.59
N ASN A 60 5.58 7.98 7.28
CA ASN A 60 4.14 8.27 7.24
C ASN A 60 3.73 9.29 6.15
N TYR A 61 4.53 9.40 5.10
CA TYR A 61 4.23 10.11 3.87
C TYR A 61 4.52 9.18 2.69
N LEU A 62 3.71 9.27 1.64
CA LEU A 62 4.01 8.56 0.40
C LEU A 62 4.77 9.49 -0.53
N SER A 63 6.09 9.36 -0.53
CA SER A 63 6.91 10.12 -1.44
C SER A 63 6.77 9.60 -2.88
N ARG A 64 7.21 10.43 -3.82
CA ARG A 64 7.37 10.06 -5.22
C ARG A 64 8.20 8.79 -5.42
N HIS A 65 9.12 8.50 -4.50
CA HIS A 65 9.93 7.29 -4.51
C HIS A 65 9.11 6.06 -4.12
N ASP A 66 8.33 6.14 -3.03
CA ASP A 66 7.50 5.05 -2.53
C ASP A 66 6.46 4.62 -3.57
N LEU A 67 5.80 5.59 -4.21
CA LEU A 67 4.84 5.34 -5.29
C LEU A 67 5.51 4.69 -6.51
N LYS A 68 6.75 5.07 -6.81
CA LYS A 68 7.51 4.52 -7.92
C LYS A 68 7.90 3.06 -7.66
N GLU A 69 8.43 2.76 -6.48
CA GLU A 69 8.79 1.40 -6.07
C GLU A 69 7.55 0.51 -5.98
N THR A 70 6.47 1.05 -5.42
CA THR A 70 5.15 0.42 -5.41
C THR A 70 4.68 0.01 -6.81
N LEU A 71 4.72 0.94 -7.77
CA LEU A 71 4.27 0.68 -9.13
C LEU A 71 5.18 -0.34 -9.81
N LYS A 72 6.51 -0.28 -9.59
CA LYS A 72 7.44 -1.30 -10.07
C LYS A 72 7.10 -2.69 -9.54
N CYS A 73 6.78 -2.80 -8.25
CA CYS A 73 6.33 -4.04 -7.61
C CYS A 73 5.01 -4.54 -8.22
N LEU A 74 4.02 -3.65 -8.40
CA LEU A 74 2.71 -4.00 -8.94
C LEU A 74 2.81 -4.47 -10.40
N THR A 75 3.60 -3.79 -11.22
CA THR A 75 3.77 -4.12 -12.64
C THR A 75 4.84 -5.17 -12.87
N ARG A 76 5.45 -5.74 -11.82
CA ARG A 76 6.54 -6.72 -11.90
C ARG A 76 7.68 -6.28 -12.84
N GLY A 77 7.93 -4.97 -12.92
CA GLY A 77 8.91 -4.38 -13.84
C GLY A 77 8.53 -4.38 -15.33
N GLU A 78 7.24 -4.58 -15.69
CA GLU A 78 6.78 -4.48 -17.09
C GLU A 78 6.71 -3.05 -17.62
N LEU A 79 6.55 -2.05 -16.73
CA LEU A 79 6.54 -0.63 -17.10
C LEU A 79 7.94 -0.02 -17.04
N THR A 80 8.20 0.91 -17.96
CA THR A 80 9.44 1.70 -17.97
C THR A 80 9.44 2.75 -16.85
N ASP A 81 10.62 3.16 -16.38
CA ASP A 81 10.76 4.24 -15.38
C ASP A 81 10.07 5.54 -15.82
N GLU A 82 9.95 5.79 -17.14
CA GLU A 82 9.26 6.94 -17.72
C GLU A 82 7.74 6.85 -17.56
N GLU A 83 7.15 5.68 -17.87
CA GLU A 83 5.71 5.44 -17.68
C GLU A 83 5.33 5.50 -16.21
N ILE A 84 6.16 4.92 -15.34
CA ILE A 84 5.93 4.97 -13.90
C ILE A 84 6.00 6.41 -13.41
N SER A 85 7.02 7.17 -13.82
CA SER A 85 7.14 8.59 -13.46
C SER A 85 5.96 9.42 -13.96
N PHE A 86 5.43 9.11 -15.14
CA PHE A 86 4.25 9.76 -15.69
C PHE A 86 2.98 9.45 -14.87
N VAL A 87 2.77 8.18 -14.51
CA VAL A 87 1.64 7.76 -13.66
C VAL A 87 1.76 8.38 -12.27
N VAL A 88 2.93 8.32 -11.64
CA VAL A 88 3.18 8.95 -10.33
C VAL A 88 2.91 10.45 -10.39
N GLY A 89 3.38 11.12 -11.44
CA GLY A 89 3.11 12.55 -11.64
C GLY A 89 1.62 12.86 -11.76
N LYS A 90 0.86 12.02 -12.48
CA LYS A 90 -0.60 12.15 -12.62
C LYS A 90 -1.36 11.86 -11.33
N VAL A 91 -0.89 10.87 -10.56
CA VAL A 91 -1.47 10.55 -9.24
C VAL A 91 -1.23 11.71 -8.29
N LEU A 92 0.00 12.21 -8.19
CA LEU A 92 0.31 13.37 -7.33
C LEU A 92 -0.50 14.59 -7.77
N GLU A 93 -0.56 14.94 -9.05
CA GLU A 93 -1.36 16.09 -9.52
C GLU A 93 -2.85 16.03 -9.10
N GLU A 94 -3.42 14.84 -8.93
CA GLU A 94 -4.82 14.65 -8.52
C GLU A 94 -4.99 14.45 -7.01
N ALA A 95 -3.94 14.03 -6.32
CA ALA A 95 -3.96 13.54 -4.95
C ALA A 95 -3.31 14.50 -3.95
N ASP A 96 -2.21 15.13 -4.36
CA ASP A 96 -1.44 16.14 -3.64
C ASP A 96 -2.21 17.46 -3.68
N LEU A 97 -2.80 17.84 -2.55
CA LEU A 97 -3.63 19.04 -2.44
C LEU A 97 -2.83 20.25 -1.96
N ASP A 98 -1.67 20.02 -1.35
CA ASP A 98 -0.81 21.06 -0.81
C ASP A 98 0.47 21.30 -1.63
N ASP A 99 0.62 20.59 -2.76
CA ASP A 99 1.74 20.64 -3.70
C ASP A 99 3.10 20.30 -3.04
N ASP A 100 3.11 19.52 -1.96
CA ASP A 100 4.33 19.16 -1.23
C ASP A 100 5.14 18.03 -1.92
N ASN A 101 4.62 17.47 -3.01
CA ASN A 101 5.14 16.33 -3.78
C ASN A 101 5.22 15.02 -2.96
N MET A 102 4.49 14.97 -1.86
CA MET A 102 4.28 13.83 -1.01
C MET A 102 2.78 13.61 -0.84
N LEU A 103 2.40 12.49 -0.23
CA LEU A 103 1.02 12.14 -0.01
C LEU A 103 0.87 11.83 1.47
N SER A 104 0.27 12.78 2.20
CA SER A 104 -0.04 12.60 3.60
C SER A 104 -1.15 11.55 3.78
N TYR A 105 -1.28 11.00 4.98
CA TYR A 105 -2.35 10.06 5.30
C TYR A 105 -3.75 10.60 4.96
N ILE A 106 -3.98 11.90 5.17
CA ILE A 106 -5.27 12.55 4.92
C ILE A 106 -5.56 12.61 3.41
N GLU A 107 -4.56 12.94 2.60
CA GLU A 107 -4.70 12.99 1.15
C GLU A 107 -4.88 11.59 0.57
N PHE A 108 -4.13 10.62 1.08
CA PHE A 108 -4.29 9.22 0.69
C PHE A 108 -5.69 8.69 1.03
N GLU A 109 -6.19 8.98 2.24
CA GLU A 109 -7.57 8.66 2.62
C GLU A 109 -8.58 9.32 1.66
N HIS A 110 -8.33 10.58 1.28
CA HIS A 110 -9.17 11.30 0.34
C HIS A 110 -9.19 10.63 -1.04
N VAL A 111 -8.03 10.24 -1.58
CA VAL A 111 -7.88 9.53 -2.85
C VAL A 111 -8.59 8.18 -2.81
N ILE A 112 -8.38 7.41 -1.74
CA ILE A 112 -9.03 6.11 -1.54
C ILE A 112 -10.56 6.27 -1.40
N SER A 113 -11.03 7.32 -0.74
CA SER A 113 -12.46 7.60 -0.62
C SER A 113 -13.10 7.96 -1.97
N ARG A 114 -12.35 8.62 -2.86
CA ARG A 114 -12.80 8.96 -4.22
C ARG A 114 -12.69 7.80 -5.19
N SER A 115 -11.69 6.95 -5.05
CA SER A 115 -11.45 5.80 -5.89
C SER A 115 -11.88 4.52 -5.16
N SER A 116 -13.20 4.30 -5.11
CA SER A 116 -13.79 3.08 -4.51
C SER A 116 -13.28 1.78 -5.16
N ASP A 117 -12.75 1.85 -6.39
CA ASP A 117 -12.15 0.71 -7.10
C ASP A 117 -10.81 0.27 -6.51
N PHE A 118 -10.10 1.17 -5.83
CA PHE A 118 -8.82 0.87 -5.19
C PHE A 118 -9.01 -0.07 -3.98
N LEU A 119 -10.02 0.21 -3.12
CA LEU A 119 -10.41 -0.68 -2.02
C LEU A 119 -10.95 -2.02 -2.54
N ASN A 120 -11.65 -2.01 -3.67
CA ASN A 120 -12.16 -3.24 -4.27
C ASN A 120 -11.04 -4.13 -4.82
N THR A 121 -9.91 -3.55 -5.21
CA THR A 121 -8.72 -4.28 -5.68
C THR A 121 -7.84 -4.75 -4.51
N PHE A 122 -7.92 -4.09 -3.35
CA PHE A 122 -7.35 -4.53 -2.07
C PHE A 122 -8.11 -5.68 -1.39
N HIS A 123 -9.03 -6.34 -2.08
CA HIS A 123 -9.57 -7.61 -1.60
C HIS A 123 -8.62 -8.74 -1.98
N ILE A 124 -7.82 -9.20 -1.02
CA ILE A 124 -7.28 -10.56 -1.06
C ILE A 124 -8.48 -11.49 -0.89
N ARG A 125 -9.00 -12.03 -2.00
CA ARG A 125 -9.96 -13.14 -1.94
C ARG A 125 -9.21 -14.39 -1.49
N ILE A 126 -9.55 -14.86 -0.30
CA ILE A 126 -9.18 -16.19 0.20
C ILE A 126 -10.14 -17.21 -0.41
#